data_AF-A0A972Q998-F1
#
_entry.id   AF-A0A972Q998-F1
#
_cell.length_a   1.000
_cell.length_b   1.000
_cell.length_c   1.000
_cell.angle_alpha   90.00
_cell.angle_beta   90.00
_cell.angle_gamma   90.00
#
_symmetry.space_group_name_H-M   'P 1'
#
loop_
_entity.id
_entity.type
_entity.pdbx_description
1 polymer ?
#
loop_
_entity_poly.entity_id
_entity_poly.type
_entity_poly.pdbx_seq_one_letter_code
_entity_poly.pdbx_strand_id
1 'polypeptide(L)'
;MSEPTGKGSIILKLVILLLIVVVIAAILYPQKQWKKQAEEEQLCRLHMENLYYSTLQYLKRYKTFFADLDSLLRFMESDSMMAPSGLFEVEKLTIWESPRDSFLVGFPDTYHYEKLDWEYCSPESLMVWLVPKERFVRNPESKMMFASNDEIPVERRQKGEDDIYITIWGKSLINYERIPVDSVKLPIKYYAISEDPADFRACPACGEPYDIATNVSLKLKGEIVYNVLKKEGGNVQENEFLSHLFIKKLKSDAAMEALKLIKTDTTIFIKKEEQAKIMMLGSFPSDTVVIADEDSSRIAELRDSLLTAMKDSLVNANFYHFFSSLKAKSKVILEEEVSRIVDVDSVSAWDDSLRIRDLMFSPELDEKEKEFAADEDVSEMLKRLEAAENYYIAKIDTVGLTISCPIDSIYINPDRTLLQKIFGVGPAKNHGEIMNGDYSWSEKK
;
A
#
# COMPACT_ATOMS: atom_id res chain seq x y z
N MET A 1 -51.58 47.27 53.84
CA MET A 1 -50.93 46.03 53.35
C MET A 1 -49.90 46.46 52.32
N SER A 2 -48.63 46.48 52.70
CA SER A 2 -47.52 46.78 51.78
C SER A 2 -47.21 45.54 50.96
N GLU A 3 -47.51 45.58 49.66
CA GLU A 3 -47.08 44.55 48.73
C GLU A 3 -45.55 44.43 48.79
N PRO A 4 -45.00 43.24 49.07
CA PRO A 4 -43.55 43.06 49.07
C PRO A 4 -43.05 43.27 47.65
N THR A 5 -42.45 44.43 47.38
CA THR A 5 -41.74 44.70 46.15
C THR A 5 -40.59 43.71 46.04
N GLY A 6 -40.76 42.72 45.16
CA GLY A 6 -39.87 41.57 45.01
C GLY A 6 -38.48 41.95 44.49
N LYS A 7 -37.64 42.49 45.37
CA LYS A 7 -36.22 42.78 45.10
C LYS A 7 -35.40 41.51 44.77
N GLY A 8 -35.96 40.32 44.97
CA GLY A 8 -35.37 39.03 44.57
C GLY A 8 -35.35 38.74 43.07
N SER A 9 -36.05 39.52 42.23
CA SER A 9 -36.15 39.24 40.77
C SER A 9 -34.90 39.66 39.97
N ILE A 10 -34.17 40.69 40.41
CA ILE A 10 -33.06 41.26 39.63
C ILE A 10 -31.83 40.34 39.65
N ILE A 11 -31.47 39.82 40.83
CA ILE A 11 -30.32 38.92 40.98
C ILE A 11 -30.54 37.64 40.16
N LEU A 12 -31.74 37.06 40.21
CA LEU A 12 -32.06 35.87 39.44
C LEU A 12 -31.94 36.11 37.92
N LYS A 13 -32.43 37.25 37.41
CA LYS A 13 -32.28 37.61 35.98
C LYS A 13 -30.82 37.73 35.57
N LEU A 14 -29.98 38.33 36.42
CA LEU A 14 -28.54 38.42 36.16
C LEU A 14 -27.85 37.05 36.15
N VAL A 15 -28.22 36.15 37.07
CA VAL A 15 -27.69 34.79 37.12
C VAL A 15 -28.12 34.00 35.87
N ILE A 16 -29.39 34.09 35.47
CA ILE A 16 -29.89 33.42 34.25
C ILE A 16 -29.15 33.94 33.02
N LEU A 17 -28.96 35.26 32.90
CA LEU A 17 -28.20 35.85 31.79
C LEU A 17 -26.76 35.35 31.76
N LEU A 18 -26.09 35.28 32.92
CA LEU A 18 -24.73 34.73 33.03
C LEU A 18 -24.68 33.26 32.60
N LEU A 19 -25.63 32.44 33.04
CA LEU A 19 -25.71 31.03 32.65
C LEU A 19 -25.91 30.86 31.15
N ILE A 20 -26.77 31.68 30.52
CA ILE A 20 -26.95 31.67 29.06
C ILE A 20 -25.63 31.97 28.35
N VAL A 21 -24.88 32.98 28.81
CA VAL A 21 -23.56 33.32 28.24
C VAL A 21 -22.57 32.15 28.39
N VAL A 22 -22.54 31.50 29.56
CA VAL A 22 -21.69 30.32 29.80
C VAL A 22 -22.07 29.16 28.88
N VAL A 23 -23.36 28.89 28.67
CA VAL A 23 -23.83 27.83 27.77
C VAL A 23 -23.46 28.13 26.32
N ILE A 24 -23.65 29.38 25.85
CA ILE A 24 -23.26 29.78 24.51
C ILE A 24 -21.74 29.61 24.32
N ALA A 25 -20.94 30.05 25.30
CA ALA A 25 -19.49 29.88 25.27
C ALA A 25 -19.08 28.39 25.26
N ALA A 26 -19.77 27.54 26.04
CA ALA A 26 -19.52 26.10 26.09
C ALA A 26 -19.79 25.38 24.77
N ILE A 27 -20.65 25.94 23.91
CA ILE A 27 -20.98 25.37 22.59
C ILE A 27 -20.07 25.95 21.49
N LEU A 28 -19.96 27.28 21.42
CA LEU A 28 -19.23 27.95 20.33
C LEU A 28 -17.71 27.80 20.45
N TYR A 29 -17.19 27.72 21.67
CA TYR A 29 -15.75 27.64 21.89
C TYR A 29 -15.15 26.31 21.39
N PRO A 30 -15.69 25.12 21.77
CA PRO A 30 -15.23 23.85 21.20
C PRO A 30 -15.39 23.78 19.68
N GLN A 31 -16.51 24.25 19.13
CA GLN A 31 -16.73 24.26 17.67
C GLN A 31 -15.64 25.04 16.92
N LYS A 32 -15.28 26.23 17.40
CA LYS A 32 -14.20 27.02 16.81
C LYS A 32 -12.84 26.30 16.91
N GLN A 33 -12.58 25.63 18.03
CA GLN A 33 -11.32 24.90 18.24
C GLN A 33 -11.24 23.65 17.39
N TRP A 34 -12.32 22.87 17.25
CA TRP A 34 -12.36 21.72 16.35
C TRP A 34 -12.19 22.12 14.88
N LYS A 35 -12.79 23.24 14.48
CA LYS A 35 -12.56 23.79 13.13
C LYS A 35 -11.09 24.14 12.91
N LYS A 36 -10.46 24.81 13.87
CA LYS A 36 -9.02 25.14 13.82
C LYS A 36 -8.15 23.88 13.78
N GLN A 37 -8.47 22.86 14.57
CA GLN A 37 -7.77 21.57 14.56
C GLN A 37 -7.90 20.86 13.21
N ALA A 38 -9.10 20.87 12.60
CA ALA A 38 -9.30 20.30 11.28
C ALA A 38 -8.53 21.07 10.18
N GLU A 39 -8.47 22.41 10.27
CA GLU A 39 -7.66 23.25 9.38
C GLU A 39 -6.16 22.96 9.55
N GLU A 40 -5.66 22.85 10.79
CA GLU A 40 -4.27 22.50 11.11
C GLU A 40 -3.91 21.07 10.64
N GLU A 41 -4.82 20.11 10.78
CA GLU A 41 -4.65 18.75 10.29
C GLU A 41 -4.55 18.72 8.77
N GLN A 42 -5.46 19.40 8.06
CA GLN A 42 -5.42 19.52 6.59
C GLN A 42 -4.14 20.20 6.12
N LEU A 43 -3.75 21.29 6.77
CA LEU A 43 -2.51 22.00 6.46
C LEU A 43 -1.28 21.13 6.71
N CYS A 44 -1.26 20.38 7.82
CA CYS A 44 -0.18 19.46 8.13
C CYS A 44 -0.04 18.37 7.06
N ARG A 45 -1.16 17.78 6.61
CA ARG A 45 -1.16 16.80 5.52
C ARG A 45 -0.65 17.41 4.22
N LEU A 46 -1.11 18.62 3.88
CA LEU A 46 -0.64 19.35 2.70
C LEU A 46 0.88 19.62 2.74
N HIS A 47 1.42 19.98 3.90
CA HIS A 47 2.87 20.14 4.09
C HIS A 47 3.61 18.83 3.84
N MET A 48 3.14 17.70 4.40
CA MET A 48 3.74 16.38 4.17
C MET A 48 3.69 15.99 2.68
N GLU A 49 2.60 16.30 1.97
CA GLU A 49 2.48 16.09 0.53
C GLU A 49 3.50 16.92 -0.26
N ASN A 50 3.61 18.22 0.04
CA ASN A 50 4.57 19.11 -0.61
C ASN A 50 6.01 18.63 -0.39
N LEU A 51 6.35 18.18 0.82
CA LEU A 51 7.64 17.58 1.15
C LEU A 51 7.89 16.29 0.36
N TYR A 52 6.88 15.42 0.27
CA TYR A 52 6.96 14.18 -0.50
C TYR A 52 7.20 14.45 -1.99
N TYR A 53 6.39 15.30 -2.62
CA TYR A 53 6.54 15.66 -4.04
C TYR A 53 7.89 16.30 -4.32
N SER A 54 8.35 17.20 -3.45
CA SER A 54 9.66 17.84 -3.59
C SER A 54 10.80 16.83 -3.47
N THR A 55 10.65 15.83 -2.61
CA THR A 55 11.60 14.72 -2.50
C THR A 55 11.67 13.91 -3.78
N LEU A 56 10.53 13.59 -4.40
CA LEU A 56 10.51 12.88 -5.68
C LEU A 56 11.23 13.68 -6.77
N GLN A 57 11.05 15.00 -6.81
CA GLN A 57 11.78 15.85 -7.76
C GLN A 57 13.28 15.90 -7.46
N TYR A 58 13.67 15.99 -6.20
CA TYR A 58 15.06 15.93 -5.76
C TYR A 58 15.71 14.61 -6.23
N LEU A 59 15.08 13.48 -5.94
CA LEU A 59 15.54 12.14 -6.33
C LEU A 59 15.63 12.00 -7.85
N LYS A 60 14.63 12.48 -8.59
CA LYS A 60 14.62 12.42 -10.06
C LYS A 60 15.84 13.13 -10.65
N ARG A 61 16.22 14.28 -10.07
CA ARG A 61 17.32 15.13 -10.52
C ARG A 61 18.70 14.62 -10.08
N TYR A 62 18.87 14.38 -8.78
CA TYR A 62 20.18 14.08 -8.19
C TYR A 62 20.47 12.59 -8.07
N LYS A 63 19.49 11.72 -8.34
CA LYS A 63 19.58 10.25 -8.20
C LYS A 63 20.03 9.79 -6.81
N THR A 64 19.80 10.63 -5.81
CA THR A 64 20.08 10.40 -4.40
C THR A 64 19.01 11.12 -3.56
N PHE A 65 18.89 10.73 -2.30
CA PHE A 65 18.03 11.42 -1.34
C PHE A 65 18.77 12.63 -0.74
N PHE A 66 18.02 13.58 -0.18
CA PHE A 66 18.60 14.71 0.54
C PHE A 66 19.10 14.23 1.91
N ALA A 67 20.07 14.95 2.49
CA ALA A 67 20.66 14.59 3.79
C ALA A 67 19.78 15.00 4.98
N ASP A 68 19.09 16.14 4.87
CA ASP A 68 18.26 16.74 5.91
C ASP A 68 17.18 17.63 5.31
N LEU A 69 16.15 17.96 6.11
CA LEU A 69 15.04 18.81 5.71
C LEU A 69 15.52 20.17 5.16
N ASP A 70 16.51 20.81 5.79
CA ASP A 70 17.05 22.10 5.33
C ASP A 70 17.62 22.03 3.91
N SER A 71 18.23 20.90 3.54
CA SER A 71 18.75 20.67 2.19
C SER A 71 17.62 20.54 1.16
N LEU A 72 16.51 19.89 1.54
CA LEU A 72 15.31 19.84 0.70
C LEU A 72 14.65 21.24 0.58
N LEU A 73 14.56 22.00 1.67
CA LEU A 73 14.04 23.38 1.64
C LEU A 73 14.86 24.29 0.73
N ARG A 74 16.20 24.26 0.85
CA ARG A 74 17.10 25.01 -0.04
C ARG A 74 16.92 24.61 -1.51
N PHE A 75 16.71 23.32 -1.78
CA PHE A 75 16.42 22.85 -3.13
C PHE A 75 15.11 23.44 -3.67
N MET A 76 14.04 23.45 -2.87
CA MET A 76 12.75 24.04 -3.26
C MET A 76 12.85 25.55 -3.56
N GLU A 77 13.69 26.27 -2.80
CA GLU A 77 13.87 27.71 -2.94
C GLU A 77 14.76 28.10 -4.12
N SER A 78 15.86 27.37 -4.34
CA SER A 78 16.93 27.79 -5.26
C SER A 78 16.88 27.11 -6.63
N ASP A 79 16.29 25.92 -6.72
CA ASP A 79 16.32 25.13 -7.94
C ASP A 79 15.09 25.36 -8.83
N SER A 80 15.19 24.88 -10.06
CA SER A 80 14.17 25.00 -11.10
C SER A 80 14.05 23.69 -11.87
N MET A 81 12.87 23.43 -12.40
CA MET A 81 12.56 22.25 -13.20
C MET A 81 11.84 22.62 -14.48
N MET A 82 11.88 21.72 -15.46
CA MET A 82 11.04 21.82 -16.65
C MET A 82 9.64 21.34 -16.27
N ALA A 83 8.69 22.26 -16.16
CA ALA A 83 7.29 21.95 -15.96
C ALA A 83 6.68 21.50 -17.30
N PRO A 84 6.19 20.26 -17.42
CA PRO A 84 5.46 19.83 -18.60
C PRO A 84 4.08 20.49 -18.64
N SER A 85 3.50 20.60 -19.84
CA SER A 85 2.06 20.82 -19.99
C SER A 85 1.30 19.70 -19.29
N GLY A 86 0.25 20.03 -18.55
CA GLY A 86 -0.69 19.05 -17.99
C GLY A 86 -1.24 18.09 -19.04
N LEU A 87 -1.48 16.85 -18.61
CA LEU A 87 -1.90 15.74 -19.46
C LEU A 87 -3.41 15.61 -19.46
N PHE A 88 -3.98 15.42 -20.65
CA PHE A 88 -5.36 15.02 -20.82
C PHE A 88 -5.48 13.49 -20.83
N GLU A 89 -6.58 12.99 -20.28
CA GLU A 89 -7.08 11.64 -20.49
C GLU A 89 -8.25 11.72 -21.47
N VAL A 90 -8.20 10.93 -22.54
CA VAL A 90 -9.22 10.92 -23.58
C VAL A 90 -9.61 9.48 -23.83
N GLU A 91 -10.86 9.14 -23.49
CA GLU A 91 -11.44 7.82 -23.71
C GLU A 91 -12.54 7.91 -24.77
N LYS A 92 -12.44 7.10 -25.81
CA LYS A 92 -13.47 7.02 -26.84
C LYS A 92 -14.62 6.13 -26.34
N LEU A 93 -15.82 6.70 -26.23
CA LEU A 93 -17.01 6.00 -25.71
C LEU A 93 -17.79 5.25 -26.80
N THR A 94 -17.52 5.55 -28.07
CA THR A 94 -18.23 4.93 -29.20
C THR A 94 -17.67 3.55 -29.53
N ILE A 95 -18.57 2.57 -29.72
CA ILE A 95 -18.26 1.23 -30.24
C ILE A 95 -17.93 1.30 -31.75
N TRP A 96 -17.06 0.40 -32.25
CA TRP A 96 -16.51 0.40 -33.61
C TRP A 96 -17.55 0.63 -34.72
N GLU A 97 -17.17 1.40 -35.75
CA GLU A 97 -17.90 1.70 -37.01
C GLU A 97 -19.14 2.62 -36.92
N SER A 98 -19.42 3.25 -35.77
CA SER A 98 -20.47 4.27 -35.72
C SER A 98 -20.09 5.54 -36.48
N PRO A 99 -21.02 6.16 -37.24
CA PRO A 99 -20.79 7.45 -37.89
C PRO A 99 -20.69 8.61 -36.88
N ARG A 100 -21.03 8.37 -35.61
CA ARG A 100 -20.99 9.34 -34.51
C ARG A 100 -19.85 9.03 -33.59
N ASP A 101 -19.12 10.06 -33.15
CA ASP A 101 -18.10 9.93 -32.12
C ASP A 101 -18.53 10.56 -30.79
N SER A 102 -18.05 9.96 -29.70
CA SER A 102 -18.22 10.42 -28.33
C SER A 102 -16.93 10.14 -27.56
N PHE A 103 -16.51 11.11 -26.76
CA PHE A 103 -15.29 11.10 -25.98
C PHE A 103 -15.61 11.52 -24.54
N LEU A 104 -15.00 10.81 -23.59
CA LEU A 104 -14.83 11.27 -22.22
C LEU A 104 -13.45 11.92 -22.13
N VAL A 105 -13.40 13.19 -21.75
CA VAL A 105 -12.16 13.96 -21.64
C VAL A 105 -11.97 14.39 -20.20
N GLY A 106 -10.81 14.08 -19.64
CA GLY A 106 -10.45 14.44 -18.28
C GLY A 106 -8.96 14.73 -18.10
N PHE A 107 -8.51 14.77 -16.85
CA PHE A 107 -7.11 14.88 -16.49
C PHE A 107 -6.81 14.14 -15.18
N PRO A 108 -5.65 13.46 -15.07
CA PRO A 108 -5.28 12.73 -13.85
C PRO A 108 -4.65 13.63 -12.79
N ASP A 109 -4.13 14.79 -13.19
CA ASP A 109 -3.34 15.69 -12.35
C ASP A 109 -4.24 16.66 -11.58
N THR A 110 -4.92 16.14 -10.57
CA THR A 110 -5.75 16.92 -9.65
C THR A 110 -4.93 17.76 -8.66
N TYR A 111 -3.61 17.60 -8.62
CA TYR A 111 -2.74 18.42 -7.78
C TYR A 111 -2.61 19.82 -8.37
N HIS A 112 -2.24 19.93 -9.65
CA HIS A 112 -1.98 21.22 -10.31
C HIS A 112 -3.24 21.87 -10.91
N TYR A 113 -4.20 21.07 -11.37
CA TYR A 113 -5.38 21.57 -12.09
C TYR A 113 -6.66 21.40 -11.26
N GLU A 114 -7.57 22.37 -11.41
CA GLU A 114 -8.83 22.40 -10.68
C GLU A 114 -9.97 21.79 -11.48
N LYS A 115 -10.03 22.11 -12.78
CA LYS A 115 -11.15 21.75 -13.66
C LYS A 115 -10.77 21.85 -15.12
N LEU A 116 -11.66 21.33 -15.97
CA LEU A 116 -11.68 21.61 -17.40
C LEU A 116 -12.52 22.86 -17.71
N ASP A 117 -12.09 23.60 -18.73
CA ASP A 117 -12.85 24.68 -19.33
C ASP A 117 -12.73 24.62 -20.86
N TRP A 118 -13.65 25.27 -21.56
CA TRP A 118 -13.72 25.17 -23.03
C TRP A 118 -14.36 26.38 -23.69
N GLU A 119 -14.05 26.55 -24.97
CA GLU A 119 -14.60 27.58 -25.84
C GLU A 119 -14.81 27.03 -27.25
N TYR A 120 -15.90 27.44 -27.88
CA TYR A 120 -16.19 27.14 -29.28
C TYR A 120 -15.47 28.11 -30.19
N CYS A 121 -14.54 27.60 -31.01
CA CYS A 121 -13.96 28.37 -32.11
C CYS A 121 -14.94 28.49 -33.29
N SER A 122 -15.76 27.46 -33.50
CA SER A 122 -16.95 27.43 -34.35
C SER A 122 -17.90 26.34 -33.82
N PRO A 123 -19.14 26.19 -34.32
CA PRO A 123 -19.99 25.05 -33.93
C PRO A 123 -19.30 23.69 -34.12
N GLU A 124 -18.45 23.56 -35.14
CA GLU A 124 -17.74 22.35 -35.54
C GLU A 124 -16.32 22.24 -34.95
N SER A 125 -15.89 23.21 -34.13
CA SER A 125 -14.55 23.29 -33.57
C SER A 125 -14.55 23.77 -32.12
N LEU A 126 -13.98 22.95 -31.24
CA LEU A 126 -13.99 23.13 -29.79
C LEU A 126 -12.57 23.10 -29.24
N MET A 127 -12.20 24.12 -28.47
CA MET A 127 -10.94 24.15 -27.72
C MET A 127 -11.22 23.86 -26.25
N VAL A 128 -10.55 22.86 -25.69
CA VAL A 128 -10.62 22.47 -24.28
C VAL A 128 -9.28 22.74 -23.62
N TRP A 129 -9.28 23.27 -22.40
CA TRP A 129 -8.04 23.48 -21.63
C TRP A 129 -8.16 23.10 -20.16
N LEU A 130 -7.02 22.83 -19.55
CA LEU A 130 -6.91 22.61 -18.11
C LEU A 130 -6.81 23.96 -17.41
N VAL A 131 -7.65 24.20 -16.40
CA VAL A 131 -7.56 25.39 -15.56
C VAL A 131 -6.64 25.09 -14.38
N PRO A 132 -5.45 25.72 -14.30
CA PRO A 132 -4.57 25.53 -13.15
C PRO A 132 -5.21 26.13 -11.90
N LYS A 133 -4.95 25.55 -10.73
CA LYS A 133 -5.29 26.21 -9.46
C LYS A 133 -4.53 27.54 -9.37
N GLU A 134 -5.06 28.51 -8.65
CA GLU A 134 -4.51 29.89 -8.56
C GLU A 134 -2.99 29.94 -8.34
N ARG A 135 -2.46 29.10 -7.44
CA ARG A 135 -1.02 29.00 -7.14
C ARG A 135 -0.15 28.45 -8.27
N PHE A 136 -0.74 27.68 -9.19
CA PHE A 136 -0.06 27.07 -10.35
C PHE A 136 -0.34 27.81 -11.65
N VAL A 137 -0.83 29.06 -11.60
CA VAL A 137 -1.11 29.88 -12.80
C VAL A 137 0.12 30.10 -13.69
N ARG A 138 1.33 29.85 -13.17
CA ARG A 138 2.59 29.93 -13.92
C ARG A 138 2.90 28.66 -14.73
N ASN A 139 2.15 27.58 -14.51
CA ASN A 139 2.31 26.36 -15.28
C ASN A 139 1.98 26.62 -16.75
N PRO A 140 2.67 25.94 -17.69
CA PRO A 140 2.32 26.03 -19.10
C PRO A 140 0.85 25.66 -19.30
N GLU A 141 0.16 26.44 -20.15
CA GLU A 141 -1.21 26.13 -20.54
C GLU A 141 -1.27 24.75 -21.21
N SER A 142 -2.35 24.02 -20.96
CA SER A 142 -2.63 22.75 -21.62
C SER A 142 -3.91 22.86 -22.41
N LYS A 143 -3.81 22.81 -23.73
CA LYS A 143 -4.95 22.95 -24.64
C LYS A 143 -5.06 21.76 -25.59
N MET A 144 -6.29 21.39 -25.91
CA MET A 144 -6.64 20.35 -26.87
C MET A 144 -7.73 20.89 -27.80
N MET A 145 -7.55 20.69 -29.10
CA MET A 145 -8.50 21.09 -30.12
C MET A 145 -9.28 19.86 -30.59
N PHE A 146 -10.60 19.99 -30.70
CA PHE A 146 -11.51 19.01 -31.29
C PHE A 146 -12.16 19.62 -32.53
N ALA A 147 -12.25 18.86 -33.60
CA ALA A 147 -12.83 19.29 -34.88
C ALA A 147 -13.68 18.18 -35.50
N SER A 148 -14.83 18.55 -36.05
CA SER A 148 -15.77 17.63 -36.71
C SER A 148 -16.37 18.27 -37.96
N ASN A 149 -17.17 17.51 -38.71
CA ASN A 149 -17.94 18.07 -39.84
C ASN A 149 -19.33 18.56 -39.39
N ASP A 150 -19.73 18.25 -38.16
CA ASP A 150 -20.98 18.66 -37.54
C ASP A 150 -20.71 19.41 -36.22
N GLU A 151 -21.76 19.97 -35.64
CA GLU A 151 -21.73 20.58 -34.31
C GLU A 151 -21.20 19.61 -33.23
N ILE A 152 -20.39 20.13 -32.31
CA ILE A 152 -19.77 19.38 -31.19
C ILE A 152 -20.40 19.80 -29.84
N PRO A 153 -21.50 19.18 -29.39
CA PRO A 153 -21.97 19.40 -28.02
C PRO A 153 -20.95 18.98 -26.95
N VAL A 154 -20.94 19.72 -25.84
CA VAL A 154 -20.17 19.43 -24.63
C VAL A 154 -21.09 19.43 -23.42
N GLU A 155 -20.97 18.43 -22.56
CA GLU A 155 -21.71 18.35 -21.30
C GLU A 155 -20.76 18.02 -20.15
N ARG A 156 -20.94 18.72 -19.02
CA ARG A 156 -20.29 18.33 -17.77
C ARG A 156 -20.99 17.11 -17.21
N ARG A 157 -20.22 16.16 -16.72
CA ARG A 157 -20.76 15.08 -15.88
C ARG A 157 -21.44 15.72 -14.65
N GLN A 158 -22.57 15.17 -14.20
CA GLN A 158 -23.51 15.82 -13.27
C GLN A 158 -22.87 16.58 -12.10
N LYS A 159 -23.50 17.70 -11.74
CA LYS A 159 -23.14 18.63 -10.67
C LYS A 159 -22.98 17.91 -9.32
N GLY A 160 -21.74 17.68 -8.88
CA GLY A 160 -21.43 17.08 -7.57
C GLY A 160 -20.32 16.02 -7.59
N GLU A 161 -19.97 15.48 -8.76
CA GLU A 161 -18.67 14.84 -8.99
C GLU A 161 -17.68 15.94 -9.42
N ASP A 162 -16.42 15.86 -8.98
CA ASP A 162 -15.40 16.88 -9.32
C ASP A 162 -15.42 17.17 -10.84
N ASP A 163 -15.27 18.44 -11.26
CA ASP A 163 -15.28 18.92 -12.65
C ASP A 163 -14.07 18.42 -13.49
N ILE A 164 -13.63 17.19 -13.22
CA ILE A 164 -12.46 16.53 -13.81
C ILE A 164 -12.77 15.87 -15.15
N TYR A 165 -14.04 15.60 -15.48
CA TYR A 165 -14.44 15.00 -16.76
C TYR A 165 -15.57 15.77 -17.47
N ILE A 166 -15.43 15.89 -18.79
CA ILE A 166 -16.50 16.35 -19.71
C ILE A 166 -16.77 15.29 -20.76
N THR A 167 -18.00 15.26 -21.27
CA THR A 167 -18.38 14.44 -22.41
C THR A 167 -18.50 15.32 -23.64
N ILE A 168 -17.82 14.92 -24.73
CA ILE A 168 -17.84 15.58 -26.02
C ILE A 168 -18.41 14.60 -27.03
N TRP A 169 -19.39 14.98 -27.85
CA TRP A 169 -19.93 14.10 -28.88
C TRP A 169 -20.30 14.85 -30.14
N GLY A 170 -20.52 14.10 -31.23
CA GLY A 170 -20.80 14.66 -32.55
C GLY A 170 -21.58 13.70 -33.43
N LYS A 171 -22.25 14.23 -34.46
CA LYS A 171 -22.99 13.41 -35.44
C LYS A 171 -22.08 12.77 -36.49
N SER A 172 -20.87 13.31 -36.66
CA SER A 172 -19.79 12.79 -37.49
C SER A 172 -18.58 12.41 -36.63
N LEU A 173 -17.52 11.92 -37.29
CA LEU A 173 -16.23 11.64 -36.67
C LEU A 173 -15.64 12.94 -36.08
N ILE A 174 -15.02 12.83 -34.91
CA ILE A 174 -14.33 13.95 -34.26
C ILE A 174 -12.83 13.64 -34.25
N ASN A 175 -12.06 14.52 -34.88
CA ASN A 175 -10.61 14.52 -34.78
C ASN A 175 -10.22 15.40 -33.60
N TYR A 176 -9.16 15.01 -32.89
CA TYR A 176 -8.59 15.85 -31.84
C TYR A 176 -7.07 15.89 -31.92
N GLU A 177 -6.51 17.03 -31.54
CA GLU A 177 -5.07 17.26 -31.51
C GLU A 177 -4.70 18.04 -30.25
N ARG A 178 -3.60 17.67 -29.60
CA ARG A 178 -3.02 18.46 -28.51
C ARG A 178 -2.27 19.63 -29.11
N ILE A 179 -2.57 20.84 -28.65
CA ILE A 179 -1.79 22.01 -29.03
C ILE A 179 -0.44 21.89 -28.31
N PRO A 180 0.69 21.75 -29.04
CA PRO A 180 1.98 21.58 -28.41
C PRO A 180 2.33 22.87 -27.66
N VAL A 181 2.61 22.72 -26.37
CA VAL A 181 3.13 23.81 -25.53
C VAL A 181 4.49 23.38 -25.01
N ASP A 182 5.49 24.22 -25.26
CA ASP A 182 6.83 23.97 -24.77
C ASP A 182 6.84 23.88 -23.25
N SER A 183 7.60 22.92 -22.72
CA SER A 183 7.85 22.86 -21.28
C SER A 183 8.53 24.15 -20.82
N VAL A 184 8.03 24.74 -19.73
CA VAL A 184 8.58 26.00 -19.19
C VAL A 184 9.49 25.69 -18.02
N LYS A 185 10.66 26.33 -17.96
CA LYS A 185 11.55 26.25 -16.81
C LYS A 185 10.97 27.10 -15.68
N LEU A 186 10.47 26.46 -14.63
CA LEU A 186 9.89 27.10 -13.45
C LEU A 186 10.73 26.81 -12.21
N PRO A 187 10.93 27.79 -11.31
CA PRO A 187 11.38 27.52 -9.95
C PRO A 187 10.49 26.45 -9.30
N ILE A 188 11.11 25.52 -8.57
CA ILE A 188 10.40 24.36 -7.99
C ILE A 188 9.23 24.81 -7.12
N LYS A 189 9.42 25.91 -6.37
CA LYS A 189 8.38 26.50 -5.54
C LYS A 189 7.07 26.91 -6.25
N TYR A 190 7.10 27.03 -7.57
CA TYR A 190 5.92 27.39 -8.36
C TYR A 190 5.26 26.20 -9.05
N TYR A 191 5.84 25.01 -8.96
CA TYR A 191 5.33 23.79 -9.60
C TYR A 191 5.08 22.68 -8.57
N ALA A 192 6.09 22.33 -7.76
CA ALA A 192 6.04 21.12 -6.93
C ALA A 192 5.39 21.31 -5.55
N ILE A 193 5.18 22.56 -5.13
CA ILE A 193 4.67 22.87 -3.81
C ILE A 193 3.57 23.91 -3.88
N SER A 194 2.83 23.95 -2.79
CA SER A 194 1.51 24.54 -2.77
C SER A 194 1.39 25.67 -1.74
N GLU A 195 2.41 25.82 -0.90
CA GLU A 195 2.62 26.83 0.15
C GLU A 195 4.10 27.29 0.12
N ASP A 196 4.46 28.28 0.93
CA ASP A 196 5.85 28.75 1.04
C ASP A 196 6.75 27.67 1.69
N PRO A 197 7.93 27.34 1.11
CA PRO A 197 8.90 26.43 1.73
C PRO A 197 9.22 26.72 3.19
N ALA A 198 9.19 28.00 3.61
CA ALA A 198 9.47 28.40 4.98
C ALA A 198 8.49 27.80 5.99
N ASP A 199 7.24 27.56 5.57
CA ASP A 199 6.18 27.04 6.43
C ASP A 199 6.26 25.52 6.65
N PHE A 200 7.07 24.81 5.86
CA PHE A 200 7.24 23.34 6.00
C PHE A 200 8.22 22.93 7.09
N ARG A 201 8.82 23.88 7.82
CA ARG A 201 9.80 23.60 8.87
C ARG A 201 9.22 22.85 10.05
N ALA A 202 7.91 23.00 10.31
CA ALA A 202 7.26 22.44 11.47
C ALA A 202 5.78 22.10 11.21
N CYS A 203 5.28 21.14 11.97
CA CYS A 203 3.86 20.81 12.02
C CYS A 203 3.07 22.00 12.61
N PRO A 204 2.01 22.49 11.93
CA PRO A 204 1.28 23.68 12.37
C PRO A 204 0.56 23.49 13.73
N ALA A 205 0.30 22.24 14.16
CA ALA A 205 -0.38 21.97 15.42
C ALA A 205 0.54 21.93 16.65
N CYS A 206 1.75 21.39 16.53
CA CYS A 206 2.68 21.24 17.66
C CYS A 206 3.93 22.12 17.56
N GLY A 207 4.26 22.68 16.39
CA GLY A 207 5.44 23.50 16.16
C GLY A 207 6.76 22.71 16.08
N GLU A 208 6.70 21.38 16.12
CA GLU A 208 7.86 20.49 16.00
C GLU A 208 8.15 20.16 14.53
N PRO A 209 9.42 19.92 14.15
CA PRO A 209 9.78 19.56 12.79
C PRO A 209 9.15 18.23 12.38
N TYR A 210 8.94 18.05 11.07
CA TYR A 210 8.50 16.77 10.51
C TYR A 210 9.59 15.72 10.65
N ASP A 211 9.19 14.51 10.99
CA ASP A 211 10.06 13.35 10.97
C ASP A 211 10.15 12.84 9.54
N ILE A 212 11.36 12.85 8.98
CA ILE A 212 11.60 12.38 7.62
C ILE A 212 12.70 11.33 7.63
N ALA A 213 12.32 10.11 7.29
CA ALA A 213 13.21 8.97 7.21
C ALA A 213 13.31 8.50 5.75
N THR A 214 14.54 8.23 5.29
CA THR A 214 14.75 7.57 4.00
C THR A 214 14.71 6.07 4.20
N ASN A 215 13.94 5.38 3.35
CA ASN A 215 13.74 3.95 3.43
C ASN A 215 14.62 3.21 2.43
N VAL A 216 15.27 2.17 2.89
CA VAL A 216 16.05 1.24 2.07
C VAL A 216 15.46 -0.15 2.11
N SER A 217 15.53 -0.84 0.98
CA SER A 217 15.19 -2.23 0.79
C SER A 217 16.48 -3.01 0.96
N LEU A 218 16.52 -3.77 2.04
CA LEU A 218 17.55 -4.74 2.30
C LEU A 218 17.17 -6.03 1.61
N LYS A 219 18.01 -6.47 0.69
CA LYS A 219 17.98 -7.81 0.15
C LYS A 219 18.85 -8.69 1.03
N LEU A 220 18.24 -9.50 1.87
CA LEU A 220 18.90 -10.40 2.81
C LEU A 220 19.07 -11.76 2.15
N LYS A 221 20.24 -12.36 2.31
CA LYS A 221 20.53 -13.72 1.86
C LYS A 221 20.95 -14.58 3.04
N GLY A 222 20.37 -15.78 3.09
CA GLY A 222 20.70 -16.79 4.06
C GLY A 222 20.99 -18.10 3.36
N GLU A 223 22.12 -18.70 3.68
CA GLU A 223 22.51 -20.03 3.22
C GLU A 223 22.79 -20.90 4.44
N ILE A 224 22.13 -22.06 4.51
CA ILE A 224 22.48 -23.11 5.46
C ILE A 224 22.95 -24.32 4.66
N VAL A 225 24.21 -24.68 4.85
CA VAL A 225 24.85 -25.81 4.19
C VAL A 225 24.91 -26.99 5.17
N TYR A 226 24.18 -28.05 4.86
CA TYR A 226 24.24 -29.32 5.59
C TYR A 226 25.19 -30.29 4.88
N ASN A 227 26.17 -30.80 5.61
CA ASN A 227 27.10 -31.82 5.17
C ASN A 227 26.83 -33.13 5.91
N VAL A 228 26.61 -34.22 5.17
CA VAL A 228 26.39 -35.55 5.76
C VAL A 228 27.75 -36.21 6.07
N LEU A 229 28.03 -36.44 7.33
CA LEU A 229 29.27 -37.04 7.81
C LEU A 229 29.26 -38.58 7.68
N LYS A 230 30.47 -39.15 7.64
CA LYS A 230 30.68 -40.62 7.60
C LYS A 230 30.41 -41.31 8.93
N LYS A 231 30.57 -40.59 10.03
CA LYS A 231 30.37 -41.07 11.40
C LYS A 231 29.57 -40.02 12.16
N GLU A 232 28.95 -40.41 13.26
CA GLU A 232 28.37 -39.46 14.22
C GLU A 232 29.43 -38.45 14.67
N GLY A 233 29.00 -37.22 14.88
CA GLY A 233 29.87 -36.10 15.25
C GLY A 233 29.37 -34.73 14.78
N GLY A 234 28.12 -34.64 14.32
CA GLY A 234 27.52 -33.39 13.86
C GLY A 234 26.82 -32.62 14.99
N ASN A 235 26.95 -31.30 14.99
CA ASN A 235 26.30 -30.40 15.97
C ASN A 235 24.79 -30.18 15.74
N VAL A 236 24.21 -30.75 14.67
CA VAL A 236 22.83 -30.44 14.26
C VAL A 236 21.79 -31.02 15.22
N GLN A 237 22.00 -32.21 15.79
CA GLN A 237 21.04 -32.80 16.73
C GLN A 237 20.88 -31.99 18.02
N GLU A 238 21.94 -31.29 18.45
CA GLU A 238 21.92 -30.43 19.65
C GLU A 238 21.24 -29.08 19.39
N ASN A 239 21.02 -28.75 18.11
CA ASN A 239 20.38 -27.52 17.68
C ASN A 239 19.02 -27.83 17.04
N GLU A 240 17.97 -27.79 17.87
CA GLU A 240 16.57 -28.04 17.48
C GLU A 240 16.15 -27.21 16.26
N PHE A 241 16.55 -25.93 16.21
CA PHE A 241 16.27 -25.03 15.08
C PHE A 241 16.84 -25.56 13.75
N LEU A 242 18.09 -25.99 13.71
CA LEU A 242 18.73 -26.50 12.48
C LEU A 242 18.14 -27.84 12.05
N SER A 243 17.79 -28.70 13.00
CA SER A 243 17.09 -29.96 12.72
C SER A 243 15.73 -29.71 12.06
N HIS A 244 14.97 -28.75 12.58
CA HIS A 244 13.66 -28.36 12.06
C HIS A 244 13.75 -27.82 10.63
N LEU A 245 14.69 -26.92 10.37
CA LEU A 245 14.88 -26.36 9.01
C LEU A 245 15.31 -27.42 8.00
N PHE A 246 16.14 -28.39 8.39
CA PHE A 246 16.52 -29.48 7.52
C PHE A 246 15.32 -30.35 7.11
N ILE A 247 14.49 -30.75 8.07
CA ILE A 247 13.27 -31.55 7.82
C ILE A 247 12.31 -30.79 6.91
N LYS A 248 12.08 -29.51 7.21
CA LYS A 248 11.22 -28.62 6.42
C LYS A 248 11.71 -28.50 4.98
N LYS A 249 13.03 -28.37 4.76
CA LYS A 249 13.63 -28.35 3.43
C LYS A 249 13.37 -29.65 2.66
N LEU A 250 13.67 -30.80 3.26
CA LEU A 250 13.44 -32.10 2.61
C LEU A 250 11.96 -32.32 2.26
N LYS A 251 11.04 -31.94 3.15
CA LYS A 251 9.61 -32.03 2.89
C LYS A 251 9.17 -31.09 1.76
N SER A 252 9.67 -29.87 1.72
CA SER A 252 9.39 -28.92 0.63
C SER A 252 9.84 -29.48 -0.72
N ASP A 253 11.05 -30.04 -0.78
CA ASP A 253 11.57 -30.68 -1.99
C ASP A 253 10.70 -31.89 -2.39
N ALA A 254 10.30 -32.72 -1.42
CA ALA A 254 9.39 -33.84 -1.62
C ALA A 254 8.03 -33.42 -2.18
N ALA A 255 7.48 -32.31 -1.67
CA ALA A 255 6.21 -31.74 -2.12
C ALA A 255 6.31 -31.16 -3.54
N MET A 256 7.40 -30.47 -3.87
CA MET A 256 7.63 -30.00 -5.23
C MET A 256 7.71 -31.17 -6.22
N GLU A 257 8.40 -32.25 -5.86
CA GLU A 257 8.50 -33.44 -6.72
C GLU A 257 7.15 -34.16 -6.87
N ALA A 258 6.38 -34.27 -5.78
CA ALA A 258 5.01 -34.80 -5.84
C ALA A 258 4.13 -33.98 -6.79
N LEU A 259 4.22 -32.64 -6.72
CA LEU A 259 3.48 -31.75 -7.62
C LEU A 259 3.90 -31.91 -9.08
N LYS A 260 5.18 -32.14 -9.38
CA LYS A 260 5.63 -32.43 -10.76
C LYS A 260 5.00 -33.74 -11.26
N LEU A 261 5.07 -34.81 -10.47
CA LEU A 261 4.50 -36.11 -10.82
C LEU A 261 2.99 -36.00 -11.11
N ILE A 262 2.26 -35.29 -10.25
CA ILE A 262 0.83 -35.03 -10.41
C ILE A 262 0.54 -34.25 -11.71
N LYS A 263 1.35 -33.23 -12.03
CA LYS A 263 1.19 -32.45 -13.27
C LYS A 263 1.51 -33.25 -14.53
N THR A 264 2.50 -34.13 -14.47
CA THR A 264 2.91 -34.93 -15.63
C THR A 264 1.96 -36.09 -15.92
N ASP A 265 1.30 -36.64 -14.90
CA ASP A 265 0.40 -37.78 -15.05
C ASP A 265 -1.08 -37.36 -14.92
N THR A 266 -1.61 -36.77 -16.01
CA THR A 266 -3.03 -36.40 -16.12
C THR A 266 -3.97 -37.59 -15.97
N THR A 267 -3.49 -38.82 -16.13
CA THR A 267 -4.30 -40.04 -15.94
C THR A 267 -4.64 -40.29 -14.47
N ILE A 268 -3.84 -39.77 -13.54
CA ILE A 268 -4.11 -39.86 -12.10
C ILE A 268 -5.37 -39.07 -11.73
N PHE A 269 -5.53 -37.86 -12.29
CA PHE A 269 -6.74 -37.05 -12.05
C PHE A 269 -8.00 -37.73 -12.59
N ILE A 270 -7.95 -38.24 -13.83
CA ILE A 270 -9.09 -38.90 -14.46
C ILE A 270 -9.49 -40.14 -13.66
N LYS A 271 -8.53 -40.99 -13.28
CA LYS A 271 -8.81 -42.21 -12.49
C LYS A 271 -9.38 -41.89 -11.10
N LYS A 272 -8.99 -40.79 -10.47
CA LYS A 272 -9.49 -40.40 -9.14
C LYS A 272 -10.88 -39.77 -9.20
N GLU A 273 -11.16 -39.02 -10.25
CA GLU A 273 -12.52 -38.54 -10.52
C GLU A 273 -13.48 -39.71 -10.77
N GLU A 274 -13.06 -40.71 -11.55
CA GLU A 274 -13.82 -41.95 -11.74
C GLU A 274 -13.98 -42.73 -10.43
N GLN A 275 -12.93 -42.85 -9.62
CA GLN A 275 -13.01 -43.52 -8.32
C GLN A 275 -13.97 -42.81 -7.34
N ALA A 276 -13.97 -41.47 -7.31
CA ALA A 276 -14.90 -40.69 -6.50
C ALA A 276 -16.35 -40.90 -6.95
N LYS A 277 -16.60 -40.91 -8.26
CA LYS A 277 -17.92 -41.23 -8.84
C LYS A 277 -18.37 -42.65 -8.45
N ILE A 278 -17.49 -43.64 -8.52
CA ILE A 278 -17.79 -45.03 -8.14
C ILE A 278 -18.12 -45.15 -6.64
N MET A 279 -17.35 -44.47 -5.77
CA MET A 279 -17.59 -44.50 -4.32
C MET A 279 -18.95 -43.90 -3.92
N MET A 280 -19.43 -42.89 -4.66
CA MET A 280 -20.78 -42.34 -4.46
C MET A 280 -21.88 -43.24 -5.03
N LEU A 281 -21.68 -43.77 -6.25
CA LEU A 281 -22.69 -44.54 -6.97
C LEU A 281 -22.86 -45.97 -6.46
N GLY A 282 -21.89 -46.51 -5.71
CA GLY A 282 -21.99 -47.82 -5.04
C GLY A 282 -23.14 -47.97 -4.03
N SER A 283 -23.96 -46.92 -3.85
CA SER A 283 -25.09 -46.87 -2.93
C SER A 283 -26.48 -46.85 -3.61
N PHE A 284 -26.56 -46.82 -4.95
CA PHE A 284 -27.85 -46.67 -5.65
C PHE A 284 -28.05 -47.70 -6.80
N PRO A 285 -29.24 -48.31 -6.93
CA PRO A 285 -29.58 -49.16 -8.07
C PRO A 285 -29.54 -48.40 -9.41
N SER A 286 -29.16 -49.09 -10.48
CA SER A 286 -28.67 -48.55 -11.76
C SER A 286 -29.63 -47.71 -12.61
N ASP A 287 -30.89 -47.54 -12.21
CA ASP A 287 -31.92 -47.07 -13.13
C ASP A 287 -32.45 -45.71 -12.66
N THR A 288 -31.90 -44.65 -13.28
CA THR A 288 -32.27 -43.22 -13.19
C THR A 288 -31.56 -42.41 -12.09
N VAL A 289 -30.31 -42.02 -12.32
CA VAL A 289 -29.62 -40.99 -11.50
C VAL A 289 -29.66 -39.65 -12.24
N VAL A 290 -30.59 -38.79 -11.85
CA VAL A 290 -30.50 -37.34 -12.09
C VAL A 290 -29.61 -36.80 -10.97
N ILE A 291 -28.35 -36.49 -11.28
CA ILE A 291 -27.41 -35.89 -10.31
C ILE A 291 -27.95 -34.49 -9.99
N ALA A 292 -28.50 -34.31 -8.80
CA ALA A 292 -28.93 -33.00 -8.30
C ALA A 292 -27.69 -32.15 -7.97
N ASP A 293 -27.83 -30.81 -8.01
CA ASP A 293 -26.72 -29.87 -7.73
C ASP A 293 -26.05 -30.11 -6.35
N GLU A 294 -26.77 -30.65 -5.37
CA GLU A 294 -26.23 -31.00 -4.05
C GLU A 294 -25.16 -32.11 -4.12
N ASP A 295 -25.29 -33.08 -5.04
CA ASP A 295 -24.31 -34.17 -5.19
C ASP A 295 -22.99 -33.68 -5.80
N SER A 296 -23.02 -32.59 -6.58
CA SER A 296 -21.83 -31.97 -7.16
C SER A 296 -20.87 -31.44 -6.09
N SER A 297 -21.41 -30.83 -5.02
CA SER A 297 -20.63 -30.29 -3.90
C SER A 297 -19.89 -31.41 -3.13
N ARG A 298 -20.59 -32.50 -2.83
CA ARG A 298 -20.00 -33.66 -2.14
C ARG A 298 -18.96 -34.37 -3.00
N ILE A 299 -19.17 -34.44 -4.33
CA ILE A 299 -18.20 -35.03 -5.25
C ILE A 299 -16.92 -34.18 -5.28
N ALA A 300 -17.05 -32.86 -5.26
CA ALA A 300 -15.91 -31.95 -5.15
C ALA A 300 -15.16 -32.15 -3.82
N GLU A 301 -15.85 -32.20 -2.67
CA GLU A 301 -15.24 -32.44 -1.36
C GLU A 301 -14.50 -33.78 -1.29
N LEU A 302 -15.12 -34.87 -1.77
CA LEU A 302 -14.51 -36.19 -1.77
C LEU A 302 -13.30 -36.26 -2.71
N ARG A 303 -13.38 -35.62 -3.88
CA ARG A 303 -12.25 -35.48 -4.81
C ARG A 303 -11.10 -34.73 -4.16
N ASP A 304 -11.38 -33.60 -3.53
CA ASP A 304 -10.36 -32.74 -2.93
C ASP A 304 -9.70 -33.44 -1.72
N SER A 305 -10.47 -34.20 -0.94
CA SER A 305 -9.97 -35.09 0.12
C SER A 305 -9.06 -36.20 -0.41
N LEU A 306 -9.46 -36.89 -1.49
CA LEU A 306 -8.64 -37.92 -2.14
C LEU A 306 -7.36 -37.36 -2.74
N LEU A 307 -7.43 -36.17 -3.36
CA LEU A 307 -6.26 -35.48 -3.90
C LEU A 307 -5.31 -35.05 -2.79
N THR A 308 -5.82 -34.58 -1.67
CA THR A 308 -5.02 -34.23 -0.48
C THR A 308 -4.32 -35.46 0.08
N ALA A 309 -5.05 -36.55 0.34
CA ALA A 309 -4.45 -37.79 0.85
C ALA A 309 -3.40 -38.40 -0.09
N MET A 310 -3.63 -38.32 -1.41
CA MET A 310 -2.67 -38.77 -2.41
C MET A 310 -1.42 -37.88 -2.43
N LYS A 311 -1.60 -36.55 -2.38
CA LYS A 311 -0.50 -35.59 -2.29
C LYS A 311 0.35 -35.87 -1.05
N ASP A 312 -0.28 -36.08 0.10
CA ASP A 312 0.43 -36.38 1.35
C ASP A 312 1.18 -37.71 1.28
N SER A 313 0.58 -38.75 0.69
CA SER A 313 1.24 -40.03 0.46
C SER A 313 2.47 -39.91 -0.45
N LEU A 314 2.36 -39.14 -1.54
CA LEU A 314 3.49 -38.87 -2.44
C LEU A 314 4.58 -38.03 -1.77
N VAL A 315 4.21 -37.03 -0.97
CA VAL A 315 5.15 -36.24 -0.16
C VAL A 315 5.93 -37.16 0.78
N ASN A 316 5.26 -38.08 1.49
CA ASN A 316 5.93 -39.01 2.39
C ASN A 316 6.89 -39.93 1.65
N ALA A 317 6.43 -40.55 0.56
CA ALA A 317 7.27 -41.44 -0.24
C ALA A 317 8.51 -40.71 -0.79
N ASN A 318 8.33 -39.50 -1.31
CA ASN A 318 9.42 -38.67 -1.82
C ASN A 318 10.35 -38.19 -0.71
N PHE A 319 9.82 -37.87 0.48
CA PHE A 319 10.62 -37.50 1.64
C PHE A 319 11.58 -38.64 2.02
N TYR A 320 11.06 -39.85 2.24
CA TYR A 320 11.90 -41.00 2.57
C TYR A 320 12.83 -41.41 1.41
N HIS A 321 12.42 -41.18 0.17
CA HIS A 321 13.29 -41.38 -0.99
C HIS A 321 14.48 -40.40 -0.98
N PHE A 322 14.23 -39.10 -0.81
CA PHE A 322 15.30 -38.11 -0.71
C PHE A 322 16.18 -38.38 0.51
N PHE A 323 15.56 -38.66 1.65
CA PHE A 323 16.25 -38.99 2.89
C PHE A 323 17.19 -40.19 2.73
N SER A 324 16.72 -41.32 2.19
CA SER A 324 17.53 -42.52 1.95
C SER A 324 18.59 -42.33 0.85
N SER A 325 18.41 -41.36 -0.05
CA SER A 325 19.38 -41.03 -1.09
C SER A 325 20.59 -40.25 -0.57
N LEU A 326 20.50 -39.68 0.65
CA LEU A 326 21.60 -38.94 1.27
C LEU A 326 22.74 -39.89 1.66
N LYS A 327 23.86 -39.77 0.94
CA LYS A 327 25.08 -40.55 1.18
C LYS A 327 26.06 -39.75 2.02
N ALA A 328 27.07 -40.43 2.58
CA ALA A 328 28.18 -39.72 3.19
C ALA A 328 28.83 -38.76 2.18
N LYS A 329 29.09 -37.52 2.63
CA LYS A 329 29.53 -36.36 1.85
C LYS A 329 28.46 -35.73 0.95
N SER A 330 27.19 -36.13 1.06
CA SER A 330 26.11 -35.36 0.44
C SER A 330 26.07 -33.95 1.04
N LYS A 331 25.85 -32.97 0.17
CA LYS A 331 25.63 -31.55 0.52
C LYS A 331 24.18 -31.22 0.25
N VAL A 332 23.47 -30.73 1.26
CA VAL A 332 22.11 -30.17 1.12
C VAL A 332 22.20 -28.69 1.42
N ILE A 333 21.65 -27.85 0.54
CA ILE A 333 21.71 -26.40 0.67
C ILE A 333 20.29 -25.89 0.85
N LEU A 334 20.07 -25.14 1.92
CA LEU A 334 18.87 -24.35 2.14
C LEU A 334 19.25 -22.88 1.88
N GLU A 335 18.73 -22.32 0.80
CA GLU A 335 18.89 -20.92 0.43
C GLU A 335 17.55 -20.22 0.58
N GLU A 336 17.56 -19.08 1.25
CA GLU A 336 16.40 -18.18 1.32
C GLU A 336 16.85 -16.76 0.95
N GLU A 337 15.92 -16.02 0.36
CA GLU A 337 16.14 -14.63 -0.04
C GLU A 337 14.90 -13.82 0.36
N VAL A 338 15.09 -12.83 1.22
CA VAL A 338 14.01 -11.98 1.72
C VAL A 338 14.35 -10.53 1.46
N SER A 339 13.36 -9.76 1.01
CA SER A 339 13.47 -8.30 0.90
C SER A 339 12.75 -7.65 2.07
N ARG A 340 13.40 -6.70 2.74
CA ARG A 340 12.82 -5.95 3.86
C ARG A 340 13.04 -4.46 3.67
N ILE A 341 11.97 -3.67 3.79
CA ILE A 341 12.09 -2.20 3.82
C ILE A 341 12.32 -1.78 5.27
N VAL A 342 13.36 -0.98 5.49
CA VAL A 342 13.71 -0.39 6.78
C VAL A 342 14.23 1.03 6.62
N ASP A 343 14.22 1.80 7.70
CA ASP A 343 14.86 3.12 7.73
C ASP A 343 16.38 3.00 7.52
N VAL A 344 16.97 3.95 6.81
CA VAL A 344 18.41 3.98 6.52
C VAL A 344 19.27 3.93 7.79
N ASP A 345 18.82 4.58 8.86
CA ASP A 345 19.55 4.62 10.13
C ASP A 345 19.48 3.27 10.86
N SER A 346 18.50 2.45 10.53
CA SER A 346 18.33 1.10 11.08
C SER A 346 19.17 0.05 10.38
N VAL A 347 19.83 0.35 9.25
CA VAL A 347 20.59 -0.63 8.44
C VAL A 347 21.67 -1.33 9.26
N SER A 348 22.42 -0.58 10.09
CA SER A 348 23.47 -1.15 10.93
C SER A 348 22.94 -2.18 11.94
N ALA A 349 21.68 -2.07 12.35
CA ALA A 349 21.04 -3.05 13.22
C ALA A 349 20.67 -4.36 12.50
N TRP A 350 20.90 -4.44 11.18
CA TRP A 350 20.76 -5.64 10.36
C TRP A 350 22.09 -6.30 10.01
N ASP A 351 23.23 -5.77 10.47
CA ASP A 351 24.51 -6.49 10.41
C ASP A 351 24.56 -7.68 11.40
N ASP A 352 23.54 -7.80 12.27
CA ASP A 352 23.35 -8.94 13.17
C ASP A 352 22.83 -10.17 12.40
N SER A 353 23.70 -11.16 12.26
CA SER A 353 23.39 -12.43 11.61
C SER A 353 22.25 -13.20 12.28
N LEU A 354 22.07 -13.10 13.61
CA LEU A 354 20.99 -13.79 14.32
C LEU A 354 19.63 -13.15 14.00
N ARG A 355 19.57 -11.82 13.93
CA ARG A 355 18.36 -11.11 13.51
C ARG A 355 17.96 -11.47 12.09
N ILE A 356 18.93 -11.53 11.16
CA ILE A 356 18.67 -11.98 9.79
C ILE A 356 18.13 -13.41 9.80
N ARG A 357 18.79 -14.32 10.53
CA ARG A 357 18.40 -15.71 10.64
C ARG A 357 16.95 -15.86 11.11
N ASP A 358 16.60 -15.21 12.22
CA ASP A 358 15.27 -15.34 12.83
C ASP A 358 14.16 -14.73 11.95
N LEU A 359 14.48 -13.72 11.11
CA LEU A 359 13.56 -13.20 10.11
C LEU A 359 13.36 -14.19 8.95
N MET A 360 14.45 -14.77 8.44
CA MET A 360 14.43 -15.57 7.21
C MET A 360 13.87 -16.97 7.44
N PHE A 361 14.06 -17.52 8.63
CA PHE A 361 13.77 -18.91 8.92
C PHE A 361 12.85 -19.03 10.14
N SER A 362 11.65 -19.55 9.91
CA SER A 362 10.76 -19.93 11.01
C SER A 362 11.00 -21.40 11.39
N PRO A 363 11.33 -21.69 12.67
CA PRO A 363 11.54 -23.05 13.17
C PRO A 363 10.23 -23.81 13.47
N GLU A 364 9.07 -23.18 13.28
CA GLU A 364 7.80 -23.83 13.55
C GLU A 364 7.59 -25.00 12.58
N LEU A 365 7.43 -26.19 13.18
CA LEU A 365 7.07 -27.41 12.48
C LEU A 365 5.56 -27.58 12.42
N ASP A 366 5.05 -27.96 11.26
CA ASP A 366 3.69 -28.48 11.17
C ASP A 366 3.59 -29.94 11.66
N GLU A 367 2.37 -30.46 11.80
CA GLU A 367 2.13 -31.80 12.34
C GLU A 367 2.88 -32.89 11.58
N LYS A 368 3.06 -32.72 10.27
CA LYS A 368 3.76 -33.70 9.44
C LYS A 368 5.28 -33.63 9.63
N GLU A 369 5.80 -32.43 9.79
CA GLU A 369 7.21 -32.21 10.11
C GLU A 369 7.57 -32.75 11.50
N LYS A 370 6.66 -32.63 12.47
CA LYS A 370 6.81 -33.25 13.80
C LYS A 370 6.83 -34.77 13.71
N GLU A 371 5.96 -35.36 12.86
CA GLU A 371 5.97 -36.82 12.61
C GLU A 371 7.32 -37.27 12.04
N PHE A 372 7.86 -36.56 11.04
CA PHE A 372 9.18 -36.87 10.50
C PHE A 372 10.30 -36.65 11.52
N ALA A 373 10.21 -35.63 12.38
CA ALA A 373 11.20 -35.39 13.43
C ALA A 373 11.21 -36.48 14.51
N ALA A 374 10.07 -37.13 14.75
CA ALA A 374 9.92 -38.21 15.72
C ALA A 374 10.37 -39.59 15.19
N ASP A 375 10.62 -39.71 13.87
CA ASP A 375 11.09 -40.93 13.23
C ASP A 375 12.54 -41.26 13.64
N GLU A 376 12.79 -42.51 14.04
CA GLU A 376 14.08 -42.96 14.58
C GLU A 376 15.20 -42.89 13.53
N ASP A 377 14.91 -43.26 12.28
CA ASP A 377 15.89 -43.22 11.19
C ASP A 377 16.27 -41.76 10.89
N VAL A 378 15.27 -40.87 10.88
CA VAL A 378 15.48 -39.41 10.71
C VAL A 378 16.35 -38.86 11.82
N SER A 379 16.03 -39.19 13.08
CA SER A 379 16.80 -38.79 14.25
C SER A 379 18.25 -39.28 14.20
N GLU A 380 18.50 -40.52 13.76
CA GLU A 380 19.85 -41.06 13.59
C GLU A 380 20.65 -40.32 12.51
N MET A 381 20.01 -39.96 11.39
CA MET A 381 20.68 -39.18 10.34
C MET A 381 21.03 -37.76 10.81
N LEU A 382 20.16 -37.11 11.58
CA LEU A 382 20.41 -35.76 12.10
C LEU A 382 21.71 -35.69 12.93
N LYS A 383 22.08 -36.77 13.64
CA LYS A 383 23.37 -36.91 14.38
C LYS A 383 24.61 -36.86 13.49
N ARG A 384 24.42 -37.11 12.19
CA ARG A 384 25.48 -37.16 11.18
C ARG A 384 25.53 -35.88 10.35
N LEU A 385 24.70 -34.88 10.64
CA LEU A 385 24.71 -33.61 9.91
C LEU A 385 25.61 -32.59 10.60
N GLU A 386 26.46 -31.97 9.80
CA GLU A 386 27.16 -30.73 10.16
C GLU A 386 26.53 -29.59 9.36
N ALA A 387 26.18 -28.49 10.03
CA ALA A 387 25.59 -27.33 9.38
C ALA A 387 26.53 -26.12 9.47
N ALA A 388 26.64 -25.38 8.38
CA ALA A 388 27.28 -24.08 8.35
C ALA A 388 26.25 -23.03 7.92
N GLU A 389 26.12 -21.99 8.73
CA GLU A 389 25.16 -20.89 8.54
C GLU A 389 25.90 -19.65 7.99
N ASN A 390 25.36 -19.03 6.96
CA ASN A 390 25.88 -17.78 6.41
C ASN A 390 24.72 -16.81 6.11
N TYR A 391 24.73 -15.65 6.78
CA TYR A 391 23.68 -14.64 6.67
C TYR A 391 24.31 -13.27 6.43
N TYR A 392 23.84 -12.55 5.43
CA TYR A 392 24.37 -11.22 5.13
C TYR A 392 23.35 -10.36 4.35
N ILE A 393 23.57 -9.05 4.43
CA ILE A 393 22.90 -8.07 3.56
C ILE A 393 23.54 -8.17 2.17
N ALA A 394 22.83 -8.75 1.22
CA ALA A 394 23.31 -8.95 -0.14
C ALA A 394 23.20 -7.68 -1.00
N LYS A 395 22.21 -6.83 -0.72
CA LYS A 395 21.99 -5.57 -1.44
C LYS A 395 21.24 -4.57 -0.58
N ILE A 396 21.57 -3.29 -0.75
CA ILE A 396 20.84 -2.17 -0.16
C ILE A 396 20.39 -1.30 -1.33
N ASP A 397 19.07 -1.24 -1.55
CA ASP A 397 18.46 -0.40 -2.58
C ASP A 397 17.61 0.66 -1.91
N THR A 398 17.83 1.95 -2.19
CA THR A 398 16.92 2.96 -1.66
C THR A 398 15.58 2.87 -2.38
N VAL A 399 14.50 2.71 -1.61
CA VAL A 399 13.16 2.39 -2.15
C VAL A 399 12.13 3.45 -1.87
N GLY A 400 12.33 4.29 -0.85
CA GLY A 400 11.37 5.38 -0.63
C GLY A 400 11.65 6.25 0.57
N LEU A 401 10.58 6.82 1.08
CA LEU A 401 10.59 7.91 2.05
C LEU A 401 9.40 7.72 2.99
N THR A 402 9.64 7.88 4.29
CA THR A 402 8.59 8.06 5.28
C THR A 402 8.62 9.52 5.73
N ILE A 403 7.46 10.19 5.66
CA ILE A 403 7.25 11.52 6.26
C ILE A 403 6.12 11.37 7.26
N SER A 404 6.37 11.62 8.54
CA SER A 404 5.36 11.51 9.59
C SER A 404 5.16 12.82 10.33
N CYS A 405 3.92 13.03 10.80
CA CYS A 405 3.63 14.05 11.79
C CYS A 405 4.35 13.70 13.11
N PRO A 406 5.04 14.65 13.78
CA PRO A 406 5.72 14.39 15.06
C PRO A 406 4.76 14.10 16.23
N ILE A 407 3.45 14.13 16.00
CA ILE A 407 2.45 13.75 17.01
C ILE A 407 2.26 12.23 16.99
N ASP A 408 2.92 11.50 17.88
CA ASP A 408 2.86 10.03 17.94
C ASP A 408 1.43 9.46 18.11
N SER A 409 0.62 10.07 18.98
CA SER A 409 -0.74 9.59 19.27
C SER A 409 -1.70 10.70 19.69
N ILE A 410 -1.36 11.41 20.76
CA ILE A 410 -2.22 12.38 21.43
C ILE A 410 -1.36 13.57 21.86
N TYR A 411 -1.55 14.72 21.22
CA TYR A 411 -0.86 15.95 21.57
C TYR A 411 -1.77 16.89 22.38
N ILE A 412 -1.36 17.16 23.61
CA ILE A 412 -1.98 18.17 24.48
C ILE A 412 -1.07 19.38 24.47
N ASN A 413 -1.44 20.41 23.71
CA ASN A 413 -0.71 21.68 23.71
C ASN A 413 -0.50 22.17 25.18
N PRO A 414 0.74 22.36 25.65
CA PRO A 414 1.02 22.74 27.02
C PRO A 414 0.50 24.15 27.35
N ASP A 415 0.40 25.03 26.36
CA ASP A 415 -0.01 26.43 26.47
C ASP A 415 -1.53 26.62 26.41
N ARG A 416 -2.30 25.57 26.73
CA ARG A 416 -3.77 25.65 26.78
C ARG A 416 -4.23 26.71 27.77
N THR A 417 -5.03 27.64 27.26
CA THR A 417 -5.73 28.64 28.07
C THR A 417 -6.67 27.97 29.07
N LEU A 418 -7.01 28.67 30.16
CA LEU A 418 -7.96 28.19 31.16
C LEU A 418 -9.31 27.78 30.52
N LEU A 419 -9.76 28.51 29.50
CA LEU A 419 -10.99 28.20 28.77
C LEU A 419 -10.88 26.89 27.99
N GLN A 420 -9.74 26.59 27.36
CA GLN A 420 -9.53 25.29 26.67
C GLN A 420 -9.56 24.12 27.65
N LYS A 421 -9.03 24.33 28.86
CA LYS A 421 -9.06 23.33 29.93
C LYS A 421 -10.47 23.10 30.46
N ILE A 422 -11.25 24.17 30.67
CA ILE A 422 -12.63 24.11 31.18
C ILE A 422 -13.57 23.48 30.16
N PHE A 423 -13.49 23.88 28.88
CA PHE A 423 -14.40 23.42 27.84
C PHE A 423 -13.95 22.13 27.15
N GLY A 424 -12.95 21.44 27.69
CA GLY A 424 -12.58 20.08 27.27
C GLY A 424 -12.16 19.98 25.80
N VAL A 425 -11.41 20.96 25.28
CA VAL A 425 -10.87 20.86 23.92
C VAL A 425 -9.98 19.63 23.87
N GLY A 426 -10.38 18.66 23.04
CA GLY A 426 -9.69 17.38 22.92
C GLY A 426 -8.22 17.54 22.55
N PRO A 427 -7.38 16.54 22.84
CA PRO A 427 -6.03 16.48 22.28
C PRO A 427 -6.06 16.51 20.75
N ALA A 428 -5.05 17.12 20.15
CA ALA A 428 -4.79 16.94 18.72
C ALA A 428 -4.37 15.47 18.50
N LYS A 429 -4.86 14.87 17.43
CA LYS A 429 -4.53 13.49 17.06
C LYS A 429 -3.32 13.50 16.12
N ASN A 430 -2.68 12.36 15.97
CA ASN A 430 -1.72 12.14 14.88
C ASN A 430 -2.39 12.49 13.54
N HIS A 431 -1.75 13.35 12.75
CA HIS A 431 -2.27 13.82 11.45
C HIS A 431 -2.02 12.84 10.31
N GLY A 432 -1.23 11.79 10.57
CA GLY A 432 -0.89 10.71 9.67
C GLY A 432 0.58 10.69 9.27
N GLU A 433 0.88 9.80 8.32
CA GLU A 433 2.18 9.61 7.70
C GLU A 433 2.03 9.28 6.20
N ILE A 434 3.07 9.58 5.43
CA ILE A 434 3.26 9.13 4.05
C ILE A 434 4.39 8.12 4.05
N MET A 435 4.10 6.85 3.77
CA MET A 435 5.10 5.79 3.70
C MET A 435 5.23 5.29 2.27
N ASN A 436 6.34 5.61 1.61
CA ASN A 436 6.63 5.21 0.22
C ASN A 436 5.52 5.62 -0.79
N GLY A 437 4.84 6.74 -0.52
CA GLY A 437 3.74 7.24 -1.34
C GLY A 437 2.36 6.74 -0.94
N ASP A 438 2.25 5.88 0.08
CA ASP A 438 0.99 5.49 0.68
C ASP A 438 0.61 6.45 1.80
N TYR A 439 -0.58 7.02 1.72
CA TYR A 439 -1.06 8.07 2.63
C TYR A 439 -1.91 7.42 3.71
N SER A 440 -1.52 7.54 4.98
CA SER A 440 -2.27 6.90 6.09
C SER A 440 -3.71 7.45 6.24
N TRP A 441 -3.98 8.62 5.66
CA TRP A 441 -5.29 9.27 5.64
C TRP A 441 -6.05 9.13 4.32
N SER A 442 -5.47 8.48 3.31
CA SER A 442 -6.27 8.07 2.16
C SER A 442 -7.21 6.96 2.61
N GLU A 443 -8.50 7.08 2.30
CA GLU A 443 -9.38 5.93 2.38
C GLU A 443 -8.74 4.84 1.52
N LYS A 444 -8.41 3.69 2.12
CA LYS A 444 -7.75 2.58 1.41
C LYS A 444 -8.51 2.35 0.10
N LYS A 445 -7.86 2.67 -1.02
CA LYS A 445 -8.42 2.48 -2.36
C LYS A 445 -8.71 1.01 -2.63
#